data_AF-A0A382LK76-F1
#
_entry.id   AF-A0A382LK76-F1
#
_cell.length_a   1.000
_cell.length_b   1.000
_cell.length_c   1.000
_cell.angle_alpha   90.00
_cell.angle_beta   90.00
_cell.angle_gamma   90.00
#
_symmetry.space_group_name_H-M   'P 1'
#
loop_
_entity.id
_entity.type
_entity.pdbx_description
1 polymer ?
#
loop_
_entity_poly.entity_id
_entity_poly.type
_entity_poly.pdbx_seq_one_letter_code
_entity_poly.pdbx_strand_id
1 'polypeptide(L)' 'MKKVYQPAIILIILLQCSMAAALKNDKVPNSKIKMLNGRYAMLSDFNDGGPMIINFWTTW' A
#
# COMPACT_ATOMS: atom_id res chain seq x y z
N MET A 1 -0.11 -12.70 41.60
CA MET A 1 -0.86 -11.92 40.58
C MET A 1 -0.05 -11.60 39.31
N LYS A 2 1.29 -11.43 39.37
CA LYS A 2 2.12 -11.13 38.17
C LYS A 2 2.06 -12.15 37.02
N LYS A 3 1.88 -13.45 37.31
CA LYS A 3 1.90 -14.54 36.31
C LYS A 3 0.69 -14.55 35.35
N VAL A 4 -0.42 -13.90 35.72
CA VAL A 4 -1.66 -13.87 34.91
C VAL A 4 -1.63 -12.79 33.84
N TYR A 5 -0.87 -11.71 34.06
CA TYR A 5 -0.74 -10.63 33.08
C TYR A 5 0.26 -10.94 31.96
N GLN A 6 1.19 -11.86 32.19
CA GLN A 6 2.19 -12.29 31.20
C GLN A 6 1.57 -12.85 29.90
N PRO A 7 0.60 -13.79 29.93
CA PRO A 7 -0.04 -14.27 28.70
C PRO A 7 -0.85 -13.17 28.00
N ALA A 8 -1.48 -12.25 28.74
CA ALA A 8 -2.23 -11.15 28.16
C ALA A 8 -1.32 -10.16 27.41
N ILE A 9 -0.14 -9.85 27.96
CA ILE A 9 0.86 -9.00 27.30
C ILE A 9 1.37 -9.66 26.02
N ILE A 10 1.67 -10.97 26.05
CA ILE A 10 2.12 -11.71 24.87
C ILE A 10 1.03 -11.73 23.79
N LEU A 11 -0.23 -11.92 24.17
CA LEU A 11 -1.36 -11.88 23.25
C LEU A 11 -1.52 -10.51 22.58
N ILE A 12 -1.36 -9.42 23.34
CA ILE A 12 -1.43 -8.05 22.80
C ILE A 12 -0.30 -7.81 21.79
N ILE A 13 0.92 -8.24 22.10
CA ILE A 13 2.07 -8.09 21.18
C ILE A 13 1.84 -8.89 19.89
N LEU A 14 1.34 -10.11 19.98
CA LEU A 14 1.02 -10.94 18.81
C LEU A 14 -0.07 -10.32 17.93
N LEU A 15 -1.07 -9.70 18.54
CA LEU A 15 -2.14 -8.98 17.83
C LEU A 15 -1.62 -7.73 17.11
N GLN A 16 -0.66 -7.01 17.70
CA GLN A 16 -0.02 -5.85 17.06
C GLN A 16 0.88 -6.27 15.88
N CYS A 17 1.61 -7.38 16.01
CA CYS A 17 2.43 -7.91 14.92
C CYS A 17 1.59 -8.39 13.73
N SER A 18 0.42 -9.02 13.98
CA SER A 18 -0.45 -9.48 12.90
C SER A 18 -1.11 -8.31 12.14
N MET A 19 -1.50 -7.24 12.84
CA MET A 19 -2.02 -6.02 12.19
C MET A 19 -0.94 -5.31 11.36
N ALA A 20 0.31 -5.24 11.83
CA ALA A 20 1.41 -4.67 11.07
C ALA A 20 1.72 -5.45 9.79
N ALA A 21 1.60 -6.78 9.82
CA ALA A 21 1.77 -7.63 8.63
C ALA A 21 0.58 -7.52 7.66
N ALA A 22 -0.63 -7.23 8.16
CA ALA A 22 -1.83 -7.01 7.36
C ALA A 22 -1.87 -5.63 6.68
N LEU A 23 -1.09 -4.66 7.18
CA LEU A 23 -0.76 -3.43 6.45
C LEU A 23 0.23 -3.75 5.32
N LYS A 24 -0.23 -4.56 4.37
CA LYS A 24 0.47 -4.74 3.11
C LYS A 24 0.54 -3.36 2.48
N ASN A 25 1.76 -2.90 2.28
CA ASN A 25 2.02 -1.62 1.65
C ASN A 25 1.61 -1.76 0.19
N ASP A 26 0.33 -1.47 -0.11
CA ASP A 26 -0.24 -1.39 -1.45
C ASP A 26 0.36 -0.17 -2.15
N LYS A 27 1.69 -0.21 -2.31
CA LYS A 27 2.43 0.75 -3.09
C LYS A 27 1.90 0.65 -4.50
N VAL A 28 1.82 1.82 -5.13
CA VAL A 28 1.56 1.93 -6.56
C VAL A 28 2.45 0.91 -7.29
N PRO A 29 1.86 0.01 -8.08
CA PRO A 29 2.63 -1.04 -8.74
C PRO A 29 3.70 -0.40 -9.62
N ASN A 30 4.87 -1.04 -9.67
CA ASN A 30 5.98 -0.60 -10.51
C ASN A 30 5.64 -0.88 -11.99
N SER A 31 4.80 -0.01 -12.55
CA SER A 31 4.19 -0.14 -13.85
C SER A 31 4.59 1.05 -14.72
N LYS A 32 4.87 0.78 -15.99
CA LYS A 32 5.11 1.81 -17.01
C LYS A 32 3.81 2.07 -17.77
N ILE A 33 3.51 3.35 -18.00
CA ILE A 33 2.39 3.78 -18.84
C ILE A 33 2.97 4.39 -20.11
N LYS A 34 2.38 4.01 -21.26
CA LYS A 34 2.66 4.66 -22.54
C LYS A 34 1.81 5.92 -22.66
N MET A 35 2.46 7.06 -22.81
CA MET A 35 1.82 8.36 -22.97
C MET A 35 1.39 8.59 -24.42
N LEU A 36 0.52 9.59 -24.64
CA LEU A 36 0.02 9.97 -25.96
C LEU A 36 1.13 10.34 -26.97
N ASN A 37 2.25 10.88 -26.49
CA ASN A 37 3.42 11.20 -27.31
C ASN A 37 4.32 9.98 -27.61
N GLY A 38 3.88 8.77 -27.26
CA GLY A 38 4.61 7.52 -27.48
C GLY A 38 5.72 7.24 -26.46
N ARG A 39 6.04 8.17 -25.56
CA ARG A 39 7.03 7.97 -24.49
C ARG A 39 6.44 7.13 -23.35
N TYR A 40 7.32 6.54 -22.54
CA TYR A 40 6.94 5.83 -21.33
C TYR A 40 7.23 6.69 -20.10
N ALA A 41 6.32 6.64 -19.12
CA ALA A 41 6.50 7.20 -17.78
C ALA A 41 6.22 6.11 -16.74
N MET A 42 6.85 6.19 -15.55
CA MET A 42 6.50 5.29 -14.46
C MET A 42 5.25 5.82 -13.73
N LEU A 43 4.37 4.91 -13.31
CA LEU A 43 3.17 5.28 -12.57
C LEU A 43 3.51 5.94 -11.22
N SER A 44 4.66 5.59 -10.63
CA SER A 44 5.20 6.25 -9.43
C SER A 44 5.47 7.75 -9.64
N ASP A 45 5.87 8.16 -10.84
CA ASP A 45 6.20 9.56 -11.16
C ASP A 45 4.99 10.50 -10.94
N PHE A 46 3.77 9.95 -10.90
CA PHE A 46 2.52 10.68 -10.71
C PHE A 46 1.95 10.57 -9.27
N ASN A 47 2.55 9.77 -8.39
CA ASN A 47 2.09 9.56 -7.01
C ASN A 47 2.95 10.29 -5.96
N ASP A 48 4.08 10.88 -6.35
CA ASP A 48 5.01 11.53 -5.42
C ASP A 48 4.45 12.84 -4.80
N GLY A 49 3.47 13.47 -5.46
CA GLY A 49 2.86 14.73 -5.03
C GLY A 49 1.56 14.61 -4.22
N GLY A 50 1.05 13.39 -4.02
CA GLY A 50 -0.25 13.16 -3.39
C GLY A 50 -1.13 12.16 -4.13
N PRO A 51 -2.42 12.02 -3.75
CA PRO A 51 -3.30 11.03 -4.35
C PRO A 51 -3.51 11.27 -5.84
N MET A 52 -3.38 10.20 -6.62
CA MET A 52 -3.56 10.20 -8.08
C MET A 52 -4.95 9.67 -8.45
N ILE A 53 -5.59 10.31 -9.42
CA ILE A 53 -6.83 9.83 -10.04
C ILE A 53 -6.51 9.24 -11.41
N ILE A 54 -6.90 7.99 -11.64
CA ILE A 54 -6.76 7.32 -12.94
C ILE A 54 -8.15 7.24 -13.59
N ASN A 55 -8.30 7.84 -14.78
CA ASN A 55 -9.54 7.82 -15.53
C ASN A 55 -9.37 7.05 -16.84
N PHE A 56 -10.15 5.98 -17.03
CA PHE A 56 -10.16 5.18 -18.25
C PHE A 56 -11.37 5.58 -19.10
N TRP A 57 -11.11 6.15 -20.27
CA TRP A 57 -12.14 6.42 -21.27
C TRP A 57 -11.68 5.91 -22.64
N THR A 58 -12.65 5.50 -23.45
CA THR A 58 -12.46 5.12 -24.85
C THR A 58 -13.60 5.68 -25.66
N THR A 59 -13.33 6.09 -26.89
CA THR A 59 -14.39 6.26 -27.90
C THR A 59 -14.60 4.94 -28.61
N TRP A 60 -15.77 4.82 -29.25
CA TRP A 60 -16.04 3.76 -30.22
C TRP A 60 -15.16 3.90 -31.46
#